data_AF-A0A962XH09-F1
#
_entry.id   AF-A0A962XH09-F1
#
_cell.length_a   1.000
_cell.length_b   1.000
_cell.length_c   1.000
_cell.angle_alpha   90.00
_cell.angle_beta   90.00
_cell.angle_gamma   90.00
#
_symmetry.space_group_name_H-M   'P 1'
#
loop_
_entity.id
_entity.type
_entity.pdbx_description
1 polymer ?
#
loop_
_entity_poly.entity_id
_entity_poly.type
_entity_poly.pdbx_seq_one_letter_code
_entity_poly.pdbx_strand_id
1 'polypeptide(L)'
;MNRRGWLLSLAGATLLLTLFILQFPQGIAMNNDIAHQVNTAFAAARTGDYEPVSQLNEQGAGIIPHLQPYLRDENEMVRLQAVALLTTFADPAAIPLLTQALGDPLQDIRARAALALYERHDPLQLAEQAEVGEALRASLEQGNDTAATVLLLSYFPNEASLKALEALRERAGDAQTELATWAPVVPVQLPIAVSLSRLGHRDARLTLLQTSANGSLAEREFLLSVLREIDAPEVLHALAAGTLDDVSEIGGSVPSGIQPRRRLCDLAVVSLVKRLSLPVNFSTDDPRQFTPAEIDKVRQAITGRLPRG
;
A
#
# COMPACT_ATOMS: atom_id res chain seq x y z
N MET A 1 -8.59 91.15 -9.55
CA MET A 1 -9.22 91.78 -8.36
C MET A 1 -10.29 90.84 -7.82
N ASN A 2 -10.25 90.60 -6.49
CA ASN A 2 -11.28 90.05 -5.59
C ASN A 2 -11.76 88.60 -5.80
N ARG A 3 -11.50 87.65 -4.88
CA ARG A 3 -11.90 87.49 -3.45
C ARG A 3 -13.28 86.81 -3.28
N ARG A 4 -13.21 85.57 -2.77
CA ARG A 4 -13.93 84.94 -1.63
C ARG A 4 -15.48 84.87 -1.61
N GLY A 5 -15.97 83.67 -1.23
CA GLY A 5 -17.20 83.44 -0.46
C GLY A 5 -18.01 82.23 -0.99
N TRP A 6 -17.84 80.99 -0.50
CA TRP A 6 -18.46 80.36 0.69
C TRP A 6 -20.01 80.34 0.70
N LEU A 7 -20.63 79.17 0.41
CA LEU A 7 -21.43 78.32 1.32
C LEU A 7 -22.59 77.52 0.65
N LEU A 8 -22.62 76.21 0.98
CA LEU A 8 -23.76 75.29 1.23
C LEU A 8 -24.70 74.94 0.05
N SER A 9 -24.67 73.71 -0.49
CA SER A 9 -25.15 72.41 0.05
C SER A 9 -26.62 72.11 -0.31
N LEU A 10 -26.87 71.14 -1.20
CA LEU A 10 -27.57 69.85 -0.97
C LEU A 10 -28.10 69.22 -2.27
N ALA A 11 -28.24 67.88 -2.22
CA ALA A 11 -28.76 66.95 -3.23
C ALA A 11 -27.74 66.54 -4.31
N GLY A 12 -27.35 65.28 -4.49
CA GLY A 12 -27.89 64.00 -4.04
C GLY A 12 -27.66 63.00 -5.17
N ALA A 13 -26.91 61.93 -4.93
CA ALA A 13 -26.98 60.63 -5.65
C ALA A 13 -25.81 59.71 -5.22
N THR A 14 -26.07 58.97 -4.15
CA THR A 14 -25.79 57.53 -3.98
C THR A 14 -24.77 56.87 -4.92
N LEU A 15 -23.60 56.54 -4.36
CA LEU A 15 -22.87 55.31 -4.69
C LEU A 15 -22.30 54.74 -3.38
N LEU A 16 -23.08 53.89 -2.70
CA LEU A 16 -22.61 53.16 -1.53
C LEU A 16 -21.90 51.89 -1.99
N LEU A 17 -20.59 51.90 -1.72
CA LEU A 17 -19.72 50.74 -1.68
C LEU A 17 -20.23 49.77 -0.61
N THR A 18 -20.74 48.61 -0.99
CA THR A 18 -20.86 47.47 -0.08
C THR A 18 -20.24 46.25 -0.74
N LEU A 19 -18.97 46.00 -0.38
CA LEU A 19 -18.40 44.64 -0.42
C LEU A 19 -19.30 43.75 0.43
N PHE A 20 -20.03 42.83 -0.19
CA PHE A 20 -20.60 41.69 0.50
C PHE A 20 -19.83 40.45 0.06
N ILE A 21 -18.84 40.08 0.87
CA ILE A 21 -18.18 38.78 0.81
C ILE A 21 -19.25 37.76 1.18
N LEU A 22 -19.82 37.07 0.19
CA LEU A 22 -20.61 35.85 0.42
C LEU A 22 -19.64 34.74 0.85
N GLN A 23 -19.36 34.69 2.14
CA GLN A 23 -18.68 33.58 2.78
C GLN A 23 -19.71 32.45 2.96
N PHE A 24 -19.63 31.44 2.10
CA PHE A 24 -20.49 30.26 2.11
C PHE A 24 -20.36 29.48 3.44
N PRO A 25 -21.47 29.15 4.16
CA PRO A 25 -21.42 28.30 5.35
C PRO A 25 -21.52 26.79 5.06
N GLN A 26 -21.57 26.37 3.79
CA GLN A 26 -21.85 24.96 3.45
C GLN A 26 -20.78 23.96 3.91
N GLY A 27 -19.51 24.38 3.99
CA GLY A 27 -18.42 23.50 4.46
C GLY A 27 -18.51 23.14 5.95
N ILE A 28 -19.07 24.01 6.79
CA ILE A 28 -19.20 23.76 8.25
C ILE A 28 -20.40 22.84 8.53
N ALA A 29 -21.50 23.01 7.79
CA ALA A 29 -22.70 22.17 7.93
C ALA A 29 -22.46 20.72 7.50
N MET A 30 -21.78 20.48 6.37
CA MET A 30 -21.45 19.12 5.91
C MET A 30 -20.44 18.41 6.82
N ASN A 31 -19.47 19.12 7.39
CA ASN A 31 -18.47 18.52 8.28
C ASN A 31 -19.10 18.05 9.62
N ASN A 32 -20.08 18.79 10.14
CA ASN A 32 -20.83 18.39 11.33
C ASN A 32 -21.71 17.15 11.08
N ASP A 33 -22.20 16.99 9.84
CA ASP A 33 -23.01 15.83 9.44
C ASP A 33 -22.15 14.56 9.35
N ILE A 34 -20.99 14.61 8.69
CA ILE A 34 -20.06 13.46 8.59
C ILE A 34 -19.56 13.03 9.97
N ALA A 35 -19.14 13.97 10.82
CA ALA A 35 -18.69 13.65 12.17
C ALA A 35 -19.80 12.96 12.99
N HIS A 36 -21.04 13.43 12.86
CA HIS A 36 -22.18 12.82 13.53
C HIS A 36 -22.44 11.40 13.01
N GLN A 37 -22.45 11.20 11.68
CA GLN A 37 -22.63 9.89 11.05
C GLN A 37 -21.58 8.88 11.50
N VAL A 38 -20.30 9.27 11.50
CA VAL A 38 -19.19 8.44 11.99
C VAL A 38 -19.41 8.07 13.46
N ASN A 39 -19.77 9.03 14.31
CA ASN A 39 -20.07 8.78 15.71
C ASN A 39 -21.23 7.81 15.92
N THR A 40 -22.32 7.98 15.19
CA THR A 40 -23.48 7.08 15.24
C THR A 40 -23.09 5.68 14.79
N ALA A 41 -22.34 5.55 13.68
CA ALA A 41 -21.94 4.26 13.15
C ALA A 41 -21.06 3.47 14.11
N PHE A 42 -20.07 4.12 14.72
CA PHE A 42 -19.20 3.44 15.68
C PHE A 42 -19.85 3.23 17.05
N ALA A 43 -20.86 4.01 17.43
CA ALA A 43 -21.71 3.68 18.56
C ALA A 43 -22.49 2.36 18.33
N ALA A 44 -23.03 2.17 17.12
CA ALA A 44 -23.69 0.92 16.73
C ALA A 44 -22.70 -0.26 16.70
N ALA A 45 -21.48 -0.05 16.18
CA ALA A 45 -20.44 -1.08 16.13
C ALA A 45 -20.04 -1.60 17.51
N ARG A 46 -20.06 -0.76 18.56
CA ARG A 46 -19.82 -1.20 19.95
C ARG A 46 -20.87 -2.19 20.44
N THR A 47 -22.07 -2.17 19.86
CA THR A 47 -23.17 -3.11 20.16
C THR A 47 -23.24 -4.29 19.17
N GLY A 48 -22.27 -4.39 18.25
CA GLY A 48 -22.16 -5.49 17.27
C GLY A 48 -22.84 -5.23 15.93
N ASP A 49 -23.42 -4.05 15.72
CA ASP A 49 -24.00 -3.66 14.43
C ASP A 49 -22.96 -2.89 13.58
N TYR A 50 -22.37 -3.58 12.61
CA TYR A 50 -21.33 -3.06 11.72
C TYR A 50 -21.89 -2.55 10.38
N GLU A 51 -23.19 -2.68 10.15
CA GLU A 51 -23.81 -2.22 8.90
C GLU A 51 -23.66 -0.69 8.72
N PRO A 52 -23.90 0.15 9.75
CA PRO A 52 -23.65 1.59 9.64
C PRO A 52 -22.20 1.94 9.32
N VAL A 53 -21.23 1.16 9.83
CA VAL A 53 -19.80 1.37 9.53
C VAL A 53 -19.52 1.05 8.07
N SER A 54 -20.09 -0.04 7.54
CA SER A 54 -19.91 -0.44 6.14
C SER A 54 -20.43 0.62 5.17
N GLN A 55 -21.51 1.31 5.53
CA GLN A 55 -22.11 2.40 4.75
C GLN A 55 -21.25 3.67 4.72
N LEU A 56 -20.33 3.86 5.70
CA LEU A 56 -19.41 5.02 5.69
C LEU A 56 -18.48 5.03 4.47
N ASN A 57 -18.28 3.89 3.79
CA ASN A 57 -17.52 3.85 2.54
C ASN A 57 -18.10 4.77 1.46
N GLU A 58 -19.42 5.00 1.46
CA GLU A 58 -20.11 5.88 0.50
C GLU A 58 -19.78 7.36 0.73
N GLN A 59 -19.36 7.74 1.93
CA GLN A 59 -18.95 9.10 2.27
C GLN A 59 -17.53 9.45 1.75
N GLY A 60 -16.78 8.44 1.30
CA GLY A 60 -15.43 8.61 0.78
C GLY A 60 -14.40 9.03 1.85
N ALA A 61 -13.24 9.50 1.39
CA ALA A 61 -12.10 9.85 2.26
C ALA A 61 -12.39 10.99 3.26
N GLY A 62 -13.50 11.72 3.12
CA GLY A 62 -13.91 12.78 4.07
C GLY A 62 -14.14 12.29 5.50
N ILE A 63 -14.31 10.99 5.71
CA ILE A 63 -14.46 10.41 7.05
C ILE A 63 -13.13 10.28 7.82
N ILE A 64 -11.98 10.24 7.11
CA ILE A 64 -10.67 9.91 7.69
C ILE A 64 -10.31 10.78 8.91
N PRO A 65 -10.49 12.11 8.89
CA PRO A 65 -10.18 12.95 10.05
C PRO A 65 -10.98 12.61 11.31
N HIS A 66 -12.11 11.91 11.17
CA HIS A 66 -13.01 11.55 12.25
C HIS A 66 -12.75 10.15 12.82
N LEU A 67 -11.82 9.36 12.25
CA LEU A 67 -11.58 7.97 12.64
C LEU A 67 -10.64 7.80 13.84
N GLN A 68 -9.82 8.81 14.18
CA GLN A 68 -8.81 8.72 15.23
C GLN A 68 -9.32 8.20 16.59
N PRO A 69 -10.50 8.60 17.11
CA PRO A 69 -10.99 8.12 18.39
C PRO A 69 -11.20 6.61 18.45
N TYR A 70 -11.60 5.99 17.33
CA TYR A 70 -11.95 4.57 17.27
C TYR A 70 -10.74 3.66 17.13
N LEU A 71 -9.57 4.19 16.78
CA LEU A 71 -8.29 3.45 16.80
C LEU A 71 -7.78 3.18 18.22
N ARG A 72 -8.42 3.77 19.24
CA ARG A 72 -8.09 3.53 20.66
C ARG A 72 -9.29 3.01 21.44
N ASP A 73 -10.31 2.52 20.74
CA ASP A 73 -11.49 1.97 21.38
C ASP A 73 -11.15 0.72 22.18
N GLU A 74 -11.80 0.53 23.32
CA GLU A 74 -11.62 -0.65 24.16
C GLU A 74 -12.03 -1.93 23.41
N ASN A 75 -13.02 -1.84 22.53
CA ASN A 75 -13.46 -2.94 21.70
C ASN A 75 -12.54 -3.14 20.49
N GLU A 76 -11.88 -4.29 20.44
CA GLU A 76 -10.98 -4.68 19.34
C GLU A 76 -11.66 -4.68 17.97
N MET A 77 -12.94 -5.05 17.89
CA MET A 77 -13.68 -5.04 16.64
C MET A 77 -13.91 -3.62 16.14
N VAL A 78 -14.10 -2.65 17.04
CA VAL A 78 -14.22 -1.24 16.66
C VAL A 78 -12.89 -0.72 16.11
N ARG A 79 -11.77 -1.04 16.76
CA ARG A 79 -10.44 -0.68 16.26
C ARG A 79 -10.16 -1.30 14.89
N LEU A 80 -10.52 -2.57 14.73
CA LEU A 80 -10.41 -3.30 13.47
C LEU A 80 -11.22 -2.64 12.34
N GLN A 81 -12.47 -2.26 12.62
CA GLN A 81 -13.33 -1.56 11.66
C GLN A 81 -12.77 -0.19 11.27
N ALA A 82 -12.20 0.55 12.21
CA ALA A 82 -11.56 1.83 11.92
C ALA A 82 -10.36 1.66 10.98
N VAL A 83 -9.51 0.65 11.21
CA VAL A 83 -8.40 0.33 10.29
C VAL A 83 -8.92 -0.14 8.93
N ALA A 84 -9.99 -0.94 8.88
CA ALA A 84 -10.58 -1.39 7.62
C ALA A 84 -11.08 -0.22 6.76
N LEU A 85 -11.73 0.79 7.36
CA LEU A 85 -12.13 2.01 6.66
C LEU A 85 -10.93 2.81 6.14
N LEU A 86 -9.84 2.90 6.92
CA LEU A 86 -8.61 3.56 6.46
C LEU A 86 -8.02 2.86 5.23
N THR A 87 -8.04 1.52 5.19
CA THR A 87 -7.55 0.73 4.06
C THR A 87 -8.35 0.97 2.77
N THR A 88 -9.64 1.23 2.87
CA THR A 88 -10.50 1.49 1.70
C THR A 88 -9.96 2.65 0.86
N PHE A 89 -9.40 3.68 1.49
CA PHE A 89 -9.01 4.92 0.82
C PHE A 89 -7.49 5.00 0.62
N ALA A 90 -7.06 5.27 -0.63
CA ALA A 90 -5.66 5.59 -0.93
C ALA A 90 -5.33 7.07 -0.65
N ASP A 91 -5.90 7.63 0.42
CA ASP A 91 -5.74 9.04 0.78
C ASP A 91 -4.56 9.19 1.76
N PRO A 92 -3.55 10.03 1.47
CA PRO A 92 -2.41 10.26 2.36
C PRO A 92 -2.78 10.68 3.79
N ALA A 93 -3.98 11.25 4.03
CA ALA A 93 -4.47 11.56 5.36
C ALA A 93 -4.66 10.33 6.25
N ALA A 94 -4.72 9.12 5.67
CA ALA A 94 -4.76 7.87 6.41
C ALA A 94 -3.41 7.46 7.00
N ILE A 95 -2.28 7.94 6.44
CA ILE A 95 -0.93 7.50 6.83
C ILE A 95 -0.66 7.70 8.34
N PRO A 96 -0.93 8.87 8.96
CA PRO A 96 -0.68 9.04 10.40
C PRO A 96 -1.54 8.10 11.27
N LEU A 97 -2.76 7.82 10.83
CA LEU A 97 -3.71 6.95 11.54
C LEU A 97 -3.33 5.47 11.41
N LEU A 98 -2.91 5.02 10.23
CA LEU A 98 -2.34 3.70 10.01
C LEU A 98 -1.02 3.53 10.77
N THR A 99 -0.18 4.56 10.82
CA THR A 99 1.07 4.58 11.61
C THR A 99 0.78 4.38 13.10
N GLN A 100 -0.28 5.00 13.64
CA GLN A 100 -0.73 4.75 15.01
C GLN A 100 -1.17 3.28 15.21
N ALA A 101 -1.90 2.71 14.25
CA ALA A 101 -2.41 1.34 14.32
C ALA A 101 -1.31 0.27 14.26
N LEU A 102 -0.11 0.59 13.76
CA LEU A 102 1.07 -0.30 13.85
C LEU A 102 1.49 -0.59 15.30
N GLY A 103 1.06 0.22 16.28
CA GLY A 103 1.28 0.01 17.71
C GLY A 103 0.11 -0.63 18.46
N ASP A 104 -0.91 -1.16 17.76
CA ASP A 104 -2.05 -1.79 18.41
C ASP A 104 -1.62 -3.03 19.22
N PRO A 105 -2.23 -3.31 20.40
CA PRO A 105 -1.95 -4.52 21.16
C PRO A 105 -2.18 -5.83 20.37
N LEU A 106 -3.15 -5.84 19.45
CA LEU A 106 -3.48 -7.01 18.64
C LEU A 106 -2.63 -7.08 17.38
N GLN A 107 -1.98 -8.21 17.18
CA GLN A 107 -1.15 -8.46 16.00
C GLN A 107 -1.94 -8.35 14.69
N ASP A 108 -3.20 -8.78 14.66
CA ASP A 108 -4.04 -8.70 13.44
C ASP A 108 -4.26 -7.24 13.00
N ILE A 109 -4.46 -6.32 13.94
CA ILE A 109 -4.62 -4.89 13.64
C ILE A 109 -3.29 -4.31 13.14
N ARG A 110 -2.17 -4.65 13.77
CA ARG A 110 -0.82 -4.25 13.32
C ARG A 110 -0.53 -4.76 11.89
N ALA A 111 -0.84 -6.01 11.62
CA ALA A 111 -0.68 -6.64 10.31
C ALA A 111 -1.51 -5.94 9.23
N ARG A 112 -2.78 -5.64 9.51
CA ARG A 112 -3.66 -4.92 8.59
C ARG A 112 -3.21 -3.50 8.34
N ALA A 113 -2.70 -2.81 9.36
CA ALA A 113 -2.13 -1.47 9.20
C ALA A 113 -0.90 -1.49 8.29
N ALA A 114 0.02 -2.44 8.50
CA ALA A 114 1.19 -2.61 7.64
C ALA A 114 0.81 -2.96 6.20
N LEU A 115 -0.18 -3.84 6.01
CA LEU A 115 -0.69 -4.19 4.70
C LEU A 115 -1.32 -2.98 3.98
N ALA A 116 -2.14 -2.21 4.68
CA ALA A 116 -2.74 -0.99 4.14
C ALA A 116 -1.68 0.03 3.70
N LEU A 117 -0.65 0.23 4.52
CA LEU A 117 0.52 1.06 4.17
C LEU A 117 1.19 0.54 2.89
N TYR A 118 1.39 -0.77 2.76
CA TYR A 118 2.07 -1.38 1.61
C TYR A 118 1.27 -1.30 0.30
N GLU A 119 -0.04 -1.53 0.35
CA GLU A 119 -0.91 -1.63 -0.83
C GLU A 119 -1.49 -0.29 -1.29
N ARG A 120 -1.75 0.63 -0.35
CA ARG A 120 -2.52 1.84 -0.62
C ARG A 120 -1.66 3.10 -0.76
N HIS A 121 -0.40 3.04 -0.33
CA HIS A 121 0.48 4.20 -0.30
C HIS A 121 1.79 3.95 -1.05
N ASP A 122 2.34 5.01 -1.63
CA ASP A 122 3.65 4.96 -2.26
C ASP A 122 4.73 4.81 -1.16
N PRO A 123 5.52 3.73 -1.15
CA PRO A 123 6.53 3.53 -0.13
C PRO A 123 7.62 4.61 -0.12
N LEU A 124 7.86 5.32 -1.24
CA LEU A 124 8.76 6.47 -1.26
C LEU A 124 8.18 7.66 -0.48
N GLN A 125 6.87 7.89 -0.57
CA GLN A 125 6.18 8.91 0.23
C GLN A 125 6.16 8.53 1.72
N LEU A 126 5.99 7.24 2.04
CA LEU A 126 6.10 6.75 3.41
C LEU A 126 7.50 6.99 4.00
N ALA A 127 8.54 6.79 3.19
CA ALA A 127 9.93 6.98 3.61
C ALA A 127 10.30 8.43 3.97
N GLU A 128 9.51 9.41 3.52
CA GLU A 128 9.66 10.83 3.91
C GLU A 128 9.26 11.07 5.38
N GLN A 129 8.53 10.15 6.00
CA GLN A 129 8.02 10.24 7.38
C GLN A 129 8.76 9.23 8.27
N ALA A 130 9.76 9.70 9.01
CA ALA A 130 10.63 8.85 9.84
C ALA A 130 9.85 8.03 10.88
N GLU A 131 8.74 8.58 11.37
CA GLU A 131 7.85 7.97 12.36
C GLU A 131 7.21 6.68 11.83
N VAL A 132 6.99 6.57 10.51
CA VAL A 132 6.47 5.35 9.88
C VAL A 132 7.48 4.21 10.05
N GLY A 133 8.76 4.48 9.78
CA GLY A 133 9.84 3.52 9.94
C GLY A 133 10.10 3.15 11.40
N GLU A 134 9.91 4.08 12.33
CA GLU A 134 9.93 3.79 13.78
C GLU A 134 8.78 2.88 14.20
N ALA A 135 7.56 3.18 13.77
CA ALA A 135 6.37 2.40 14.08
C ALA A 135 6.44 0.99 13.48
N LEU A 136 6.92 0.83 12.24
CA LEU A 136 7.13 -0.48 11.61
C LEU A 136 8.12 -1.34 12.39
N ARG A 137 9.24 -0.76 12.85
CA ARG A 137 10.23 -1.48 13.67
C ARG A 137 9.64 -1.90 15.01
N ALA A 138 8.97 -0.99 15.71
CA ALA A 138 8.30 -1.30 16.96
C ALA A 138 7.20 -2.37 16.79
N SER A 139 6.50 -2.36 15.64
CA SER A 139 5.51 -3.36 15.28
C SER A 139 6.15 -4.74 15.07
N LEU A 140 7.29 -4.79 14.37
CA LEU A 140 8.06 -6.01 14.14
C LEU A 140 8.62 -6.61 15.43
N GLU A 141 9.15 -5.77 16.32
CA GLU A 141 9.64 -6.18 17.64
C GLU A 141 8.54 -6.80 18.51
N GLN A 142 7.28 -6.37 18.31
CA GLN A 142 6.08 -6.94 18.93
C GLN A 142 5.53 -8.16 18.18
N GLY A 143 6.24 -8.70 17.18
CA GLY A 143 5.88 -9.93 16.47
C GLY A 143 5.03 -9.73 15.20
N ASN A 144 4.93 -8.53 14.65
CA ASN A 144 4.29 -8.32 13.33
C ASN A 144 5.25 -8.68 12.18
N ASP A 145 5.50 -9.98 11.99
CA ASP A 145 6.45 -10.54 11.02
C ASP A 145 5.85 -10.71 9.61
N THR A 146 4.84 -9.90 9.28
CA THR A 146 4.17 -9.96 7.98
C THR A 146 5.10 -9.51 6.85
N ALA A 147 4.92 -10.07 5.66
CA ALA A 147 5.71 -9.66 4.49
C ALA A 147 5.58 -8.15 4.24
N ALA A 148 4.39 -7.55 4.44
CA ALA A 148 4.18 -6.12 4.31
C ALA A 148 5.09 -5.30 5.24
N THR A 149 5.15 -5.64 6.54
CA THR A 149 6.05 -4.97 7.50
C THR A 149 7.50 -5.09 7.09
N VAL A 150 7.94 -6.31 6.76
CA VAL A 150 9.33 -6.61 6.41
C VAL A 150 9.76 -5.85 5.16
N LEU A 151 8.95 -5.89 4.10
CA LEU A 151 9.23 -5.21 2.84
C LEU A 151 9.23 -3.69 2.98
N LEU A 152 8.31 -3.11 3.76
CA LEU A 152 8.28 -1.67 4.01
C LEU A 152 9.54 -1.17 4.72
N LEU A 153 10.11 -1.95 5.65
CA LEU A 153 11.35 -1.57 6.36
C LEU A 153 12.54 -1.35 5.41
N SER A 154 12.55 -1.99 4.24
CA SER A 154 13.60 -1.78 3.23
C SER A 154 13.64 -0.37 2.63
N TYR A 155 12.57 0.43 2.83
CA TYR A 155 12.50 1.83 2.41
C TYR A 155 13.04 2.80 3.48
N PHE A 156 13.41 2.31 4.66
CA PHE A 156 14.00 3.08 5.75
C PHE A 156 15.44 2.61 6.02
N PRO A 157 16.43 2.94 5.16
CA PRO A 157 17.78 2.36 5.17
C PRO A 157 18.67 2.96 6.28
N ASN A 158 18.27 2.77 7.53
CA ASN A 158 19.04 3.14 8.71
C ASN A 158 19.53 1.90 9.47
N GLU A 159 20.53 2.09 10.33
CA GLU A 159 21.14 1.01 11.12
C GLU A 159 20.12 0.21 11.94
N ALA A 160 19.08 0.89 12.43
CA ALA A 160 18.09 0.25 13.28
C ALA A 160 17.11 -0.64 12.49
N SER A 161 16.71 -0.25 11.27
CA SER A 161 15.94 -1.12 10.36
C SER A 161 16.74 -2.35 9.97
N LEU A 162 18.04 -2.18 9.69
CA LEU A 162 18.92 -3.30 9.37
C LEU A 162 19.00 -4.28 10.54
N LYS A 163 19.30 -3.80 11.76
CA LYS A 163 19.34 -4.63 12.96
C LYS A 163 18.02 -5.36 13.21
N ALA A 164 16.88 -4.71 12.99
CA ALA A 164 15.56 -5.32 13.14
C ALA A 164 15.34 -6.48 12.15
N LEU A 165 15.72 -6.29 10.87
CA LEU A 165 15.65 -7.34 9.85
C LEU A 165 16.60 -8.50 10.12
N GLU A 166 17.82 -8.23 10.58
CA GLU A 166 18.80 -9.26 10.95
C GLU A 166 18.36 -10.05 12.18
N ALA A 167 17.84 -9.37 13.22
CA ALA A 167 17.29 -10.04 14.39
C ALA A 167 16.08 -10.92 14.03
N LEU A 168 15.21 -10.44 13.12
CA LEU A 168 14.12 -11.26 12.59
C LEU A 168 14.68 -12.49 11.84
N ARG A 169 15.69 -12.30 10.99
CA ARG A 169 16.33 -13.39 10.23
C ARG A 169 16.83 -14.52 11.14
N GLU A 170 17.43 -14.16 12.26
CA GLU A 170 17.96 -15.10 13.26
C GLU A 170 16.85 -15.86 13.99
N ARG A 171 15.74 -15.20 14.33
CA ARG A 171 14.65 -15.82 15.11
C ARG A 171 13.54 -16.47 14.29
N ALA A 172 13.41 -16.14 13.00
CA ALA A 172 12.26 -16.53 12.20
C ALA A 172 12.14 -18.05 11.98
N GLY A 173 13.25 -18.80 11.95
CA GLY A 173 13.23 -20.25 11.72
C GLY A 173 12.40 -20.62 10.48
N ASP A 174 11.44 -21.54 10.65
CA ASP A 174 10.51 -22.01 9.62
C ASP A 174 9.18 -21.22 9.59
N ALA A 175 9.11 -20.05 10.23
CA ALA A 175 7.91 -19.22 10.24
C ALA A 175 7.45 -18.86 8.82
N GLN A 176 6.13 -18.85 8.63
CA GLN A 176 5.47 -18.58 7.37
C GLN A 176 4.77 -17.23 7.40
N THR A 177 4.63 -16.61 6.24
CA THR A 177 3.99 -15.32 6.06
C THR A 177 3.37 -15.23 4.67
N GLU A 178 2.47 -14.28 4.49
CA GLU A 178 1.88 -13.94 3.21
C GLU A 178 1.85 -12.41 3.08
N LEU A 179 1.82 -11.93 1.84
CA LEU A 179 1.68 -10.49 1.61
C LEU A 179 0.25 -10.01 1.84
N ALA A 180 -0.73 -10.79 1.39
CA ALA A 180 -2.15 -10.53 1.55
C ALA A 180 -2.91 -11.87 1.59
N THR A 181 -4.18 -11.87 1.97
CA THR A 181 -5.03 -13.06 2.18
C THR A 181 -5.09 -14.03 0.98
N TRP A 182 -4.79 -13.55 -0.22
CA TRP A 182 -4.84 -14.33 -1.47
C TRP A 182 -3.46 -14.53 -2.11
N ALA A 183 -2.40 -14.14 -1.38
CA ALA A 183 -1.02 -14.30 -1.81
C ALA A 183 -0.51 -15.70 -1.43
N PRO A 184 0.52 -16.22 -2.12
CA PRO A 184 1.19 -17.43 -1.68
C PRO A 184 1.76 -17.26 -0.27
N VAL A 185 1.56 -18.29 0.56
CA VAL A 185 2.24 -18.44 1.85
C VAL A 185 3.68 -18.87 1.58
N VAL A 186 4.63 -18.11 2.12
CA VAL A 186 6.08 -18.32 1.93
C VAL A 186 6.81 -18.24 3.27
N PRO A 187 8.03 -18.80 3.38
CA PRO A 187 8.87 -18.59 4.55
C PRO A 187 9.15 -17.09 4.78
N VAL A 188 9.11 -16.64 6.03
CA VAL A 188 9.45 -15.25 6.44
C VAL A 188 10.86 -14.85 5.95
N GLN A 189 11.75 -15.84 5.76
CA GLN A 189 13.08 -15.63 5.20
C GLN A 189 13.07 -15.02 3.80
N LEU A 190 12.03 -15.24 2.99
CA LEU A 190 11.96 -14.71 1.63
C LEU A 190 11.77 -13.18 1.58
N PRO A 191 10.76 -12.56 2.23
CA PRO A 191 10.67 -11.11 2.30
C PRO A 191 11.86 -10.45 3.02
N ILE A 192 12.50 -11.14 3.98
CA ILE A 192 13.77 -10.68 4.57
C ILE A 192 14.86 -10.61 3.51
N ALA A 193 15.03 -11.67 2.72
CA ALA A 193 16.02 -11.70 1.64
C ALA A 193 15.75 -10.61 0.59
N VAL A 194 14.49 -10.36 0.23
CA VAL A 194 14.08 -9.24 -0.64
C VAL A 194 14.52 -7.91 -0.03
N SER A 195 14.19 -7.68 1.24
CA SER A 195 14.47 -6.43 1.94
C SER A 195 15.98 -6.17 2.10
N LEU A 196 16.74 -7.17 2.55
CA LEU A 196 18.18 -7.07 2.73
C LEU A 196 18.91 -6.93 1.39
N SER A 197 18.47 -7.62 0.32
CA SER A 197 19.05 -7.45 -1.02
C SER A 197 18.93 -6.02 -1.52
N ARG A 198 17.75 -5.40 -1.32
CA ARG A 198 17.49 -3.99 -1.66
C ARG A 198 18.35 -3.03 -0.83
N LEU A 199 18.68 -3.41 0.40
CA LEU A 199 19.61 -2.69 1.27
C LEU A 199 21.10 -2.97 0.95
N GLY A 200 21.39 -3.74 -0.10
CA GLY A 200 22.75 -4.00 -0.59
C GLY A 200 23.43 -5.26 -0.05
N HIS A 201 22.72 -6.12 0.67
CA HIS A 201 23.28 -7.35 1.23
C HIS A 201 23.50 -8.41 0.14
N ARG A 202 24.76 -8.75 -0.10
CA ARG A 202 25.17 -9.67 -1.17
C ARG A 202 24.71 -11.11 -0.93
N ASP A 203 24.76 -11.59 0.31
CA ASP A 203 24.26 -12.91 0.71
C ASP A 203 22.76 -13.04 0.43
N ALA A 204 21.97 -12.05 0.83
CA ALA A 204 20.54 -12.00 0.54
C ALA A 204 20.26 -12.01 -0.97
N ARG A 205 21.04 -11.27 -1.76
CA ARG A 205 20.93 -11.27 -3.22
C ARG A 205 21.23 -12.65 -3.83
N LEU A 206 22.24 -13.36 -3.32
CA LEU A 206 22.54 -14.73 -3.76
C LEU A 206 21.39 -15.69 -3.43
N THR A 207 20.76 -15.54 -2.26
CA THR A 207 19.54 -16.28 -1.92
C THR A 207 18.43 -16.02 -2.94
N LEU A 208 18.17 -14.75 -3.29
CA LEU A 208 17.15 -14.42 -4.29
C LEU A 208 17.45 -14.99 -5.68
N LEU A 209 18.72 -15.02 -6.11
CA LEU A 209 19.12 -15.65 -7.37
C LEU A 209 18.81 -17.16 -7.36
N GLN A 210 19.11 -17.84 -6.25
CA GLN A 210 18.83 -19.27 -6.09
C GLN A 210 17.33 -19.54 -6.06
N THR A 211 16.54 -18.77 -5.30
CA THR A 211 15.08 -18.91 -5.21
C THR A 211 14.41 -18.58 -6.55
N SER A 212 14.92 -17.59 -7.29
CA SER A 212 14.38 -17.25 -8.61
C SER A 212 14.53 -18.39 -9.62
N ALA A 213 15.67 -19.09 -9.58
CA ALA A 213 15.92 -20.22 -10.47
C ALA A 213 15.23 -21.52 -10.00
N ASN A 214 15.35 -21.84 -8.72
CA ASN A 214 15.08 -23.19 -8.19
C ASN A 214 14.14 -23.20 -6.97
N GLY A 215 13.58 -22.05 -6.59
CA GLY A 215 12.61 -21.96 -5.49
C GLY A 215 11.31 -22.71 -5.81
N SER A 216 10.50 -22.92 -4.77
CA SER A 216 9.16 -23.48 -4.92
C SER A 216 8.26 -22.57 -5.77
N LEU A 217 7.16 -23.15 -6.26
CA LEU A 217 6.15 -22.42 -7.02
C LEU A 217 5.64 -21.18 -6.24
N ALA A 218 5.34 -21.36 -4.96
CA ALA A 218 4.86 -20.29 -4.07
C ALA A 218 5.89 -19.16 -3.90
N GLU A 219 7.17 -19.50 -3.75
CA GLU A 219 8.24 -18.51 -3.61
C GLU A 219 8.46 -17.71 -4.91
N ARG A 220 8.44 -18.36 -6.07
CA ARG A 220 8.55 -17.65 -7.35
C ARG A 220 7.31 -16.80 -7.65
N GLU A 221 6.12 -17.29 -7.32
CA GLU A 221 4.88 -16.52 -7.37
C GLU A 221 4.94 -15.28 -6.47
N PHE A 222 5.45 -15.43 -5.24
CA PHE A 222 5.69 -14.32 -4.31
C PHE A 222 6.69 -13.31 -4.89
N LEU A 223 7.83 -13.75 -5.42
CA LEU A 223 8.82 -12.84 -6.02
C LEU A 223 8.24 -12.03 -7.19
N LEU A 224 7.33 -12.62 -7.98
CA LEU A 224 6.61 -11.91 -9.04
C LEU A 224 5.60 -10.89 -8.52
N SER A 225 5.10 -11.04 -7.28
CA SER A 225 4.17 -10.07 -6.66
C SER A 225 4.88 -8.90 -5.99
N VAL A 226 6.17 -9.06 -5.64
CA VAL A 226 7.01 -8.03 -5.00
C VAL A 226 8.11 -7.51 -5.92
N LEU A 227 7.87 -7.49 -7.24
CA LEU A 227 8.85 -6.99 -8.20
C LEU A 227 9.23 -5.51 -7.97
N ARG A 228 8.38 -4.71 -7.33
CA ARG A 228 8.66 -3.30 -6.99
C ARG A 228 9.85 -3.20 -6.03
N GLU A 229 10.01 -4.19 -5.16
CA GLU A 229 11.01 -4.26 -4.11
C GLU A 229 12.36 -4.80 -4.63
N ILE A 230 12.34 -5.59 -5.71
CA ILE A 230 13.53 -6.14 -6.36
C ILE A 230 14.19 -5.09 -7.27
N ASP A 231 15.40 -4.68 -6.90
CA ASP A 231 16.22 -3.67 -7.58
C ASP A 231 17.35 -4.26 -8.42
N ALA A 232 17.85 -5.45 -8.06
CA ALA A 232 18.97 -6.13 -8.72
C ALA A 232 18.59 -6.69 -10.11
N PRO A 233 19.18 -6.19 -11.22
CA PRO A 233 18.89 -6.66 -12.57
C PRO A 233 19.13 -8.17 -12.77
N GLU A 234 20.16 -8.72 -12.15
CA GLU A 234 20.50 -10.14 -12.19
C GLU A 234 19.41 -11.02 -11.58
N VAL A 235 18.75 -10.57 -10.51
CA VAL A 235 17.62 -11.28 -9.88
C VAL A 235 16.40 -11.24 -10.81
N LEU A 236 16.13 -10.08 -11.43
CA LEU A 236 15.04 -9.94 -12.40
C LEU A 236 15.24 -10.84 -13.63
N HIS A 237 16.47 -10.96 -14.13
CA HIS A 237 16.81 -11.90 -15.21
C HIS A 237 16.63 -13.35 -14.78
N ALA A 238 17.12 -13.72 -13.60
CA ALA A 238 16.98 -15.08 -13.07
C ALA A 238 15.50 -15.45 -12.88
N LEU A 239 14.69 -14.53 -12.37
CA LEU A 239 13.26 -14.74 -12.17
C LEU A 239 12.54 -14.88 -13.50
N ALA A 240 12.80 -14.00 -14.47
CA ALA A 240 12.24 -14.12 -15.81
C ALA A 240 12.58 -15.48 -16.47
N ALA A 241 13.84 -15.92 -16.36
CA ALA A 241 14.27 -17.22 -16.87
C ALA A 241 13.61 -18.39 -16.14
N GLY A 242 13.42 -18.28 -14.82
CA GLY A 242 12.80 -19.30 -13.98
C GLY A 242 11.28 -19.39 -14.08
N THR A 243 10.59 -18.36 -14.60
CA THR A 243 9.12 -18.30 -14.58
C THR A 243 8.46 -18.23 -15.96
N LEU A 244 9.12 -17.71 -17.00
CA LEU A 244 8.46 -17.50 -18.31
C LEU A 244 8.12 -18.81 -19.04
N ASP A 245 8.80 -19.91 -18.73
CA ASP A 245 8.55 -21.23 -19.31
C ASP A 245 7.78 -22.17 -18.35
N ASP A 246 7.45 -21.69 -17.15
CA ASP A 246 6.76 -22.47 -16.12
C ASP A 246 5.24 -22.43 -16.32
N VAL A 247 4.69 -23.55 -16.81
CA VAL A 247 3.26 -23.70 -17.10
C VAL A 247 2.44 -24.21 -15.91
N SER A 248 3.04 -24.35 -14.72
CA SER A 248 2.32 -24.77 -13.51
C SER A 248 1.19 -23.80 -13.16
N GLU A 249 0.03 -24.36 -12.79
CA GLU A 249 -1.12 -23.59 -12.30
C GLU A 249 -0.80 -22.99 -10.93
N ILE A 250 -1.13 -21.72 -10.74
CA ILE A 250 -0.99 -21.00 -9.47
C ILE A 250 -2.36 -20.74 -8.84
N GLY A 251 -2.38 -20.71 -7.51
CA GLY A 251 -3.60 -20.53 -6.72
C GLY A 251 -3.84 -19.09 -6.27
N GLY A 252 -2.79 -18.27 -6.17
CA GLY A 252 -2.93 -16.88 -5.75
C GLY A 252 -3.57 -16.03 -6.84
N SER A 253 -4.32 -15.01 -6.43
CA SER A 253 -4.96 -13.98 -7.26
C SER A 253 -6.25 -14.31 -8.04
N VAL A 254 -6.91 -15.47 -7.86
CA VAL A 254 -8.20 -15.76 -8.55
C VAL A 254 -9.26 -16.35 -7.60
N PRO A 255 -10.50 -15.78 -7.55
CA PRO A 255 -11.62 -16.40 -6.84
C PRO A 255 -11.94 -17.80 -7.37
N SER A 256 -12.25 -18.74 -6.47
CA SER A 256 -12.67 -20.10 -6.82
C SER A 256 -13.78 -20.10 -7.89
N GLY A 257 -13.52 -20.75 -9.03
CA GLY A 257 -14.52 -21.00 -10.08
C GLY A 257 -14.23 -20.38 -11.45
N ILE A 258 -13.24 -19.49 -11.56
CA ILE A 258 -12.82 -18.94 -12.87
C ILE A 258 -11.87 -19.94 -13.55
N GLN A 259 -12.23 -20.33 -14.77
CA GLN A 259 -11.42 -21.16 -15.67
C GLN A 259 -11.03 -20.33 -16.91
N PRO A 260 -9.82 -20.49 -17.46
CA PRO A 260 -8.75 -21.36 -16.98
C PRO A 260 -8.01 -20.79 -15.76
N ARG A 261 -7.42 -21.68 -14.95
CA ARG A 261 -6.49 -21.27 -13.89
C ARG A 261 -5.27 -20.57 -14.48
N ARG A 262 -4.81 -19.53 -13.80
CA ARG A 262 -3.63 -18.75 -14.19
C ARG A 262 -2.37 -19.62 -14.04
N ARG A 263 -1.45 -19.56 -15.00
CA ARG A 263 -0.14 -20.22 -14.91
C ARG A 263 0.92 -19.26 -14.38
N LEU A 264 2.02 -19.79 -13.84
CA LEU A 264 3.13 -18.96 -13.38
C LEU A 264 3.70 -18.08 -14.51
N CYS A 265 3.86 -18.63 -15.71
CA CYS A 265 4.32 -17.86 -16.87
C CYS A 265 3.37 -16.70 -17.25
N ASP A 266 2.06 -16.86 -17.06
CA ASP A 266 1.08 -15.79 -17.35
C ASP A 266 1.17 -14.67 -16.30
N LEU A 267 1.39 -15.02 -15.03
CA LEU A 267 1.72 -14.04 -13.99
C LEU A 267 3.03 -13.33 -14.33
N ALA A 268 4.07 -14.06 -14.72
CA ALA A 268 5.37 -13.51 -15.08
C ALA A 268 5.27 -12.49 -16.21
N VAL A 269 4.55 -12.82 -17.29
CA VAL A 269 4.30 -11.89 -18.41
C VAL A 269 3.70 -10.58 -17.91
N VAL A 270 2.58 -10.65 -17.17
CA VAL A 270 1.88 -9.44 -16.71
C VAL A 270 2.77 -8.62 -15.76
N SER A 271 3.36 -9.27 -14.76
CA SER A 271 4.16 -8.60 -13.72
C SER A 271 5.41 -7.96 -14.32
N LEU A 272 6.16 -8.66 -15.19
CA LEU A 272 7.39 -8.15 -15.79
C LEU A 272 7.13 -7.05 -16.83
N VAL A 273 6.10 -7.19 -17.66
CA VAL A 273 5.71 -6.15 -18.63
C VAL A 273 5.37 -4.85 -17.90
N LYS A 274 4.55 -4.93 -16.84
CA LYS A 274 4.17 -3.77 -16.03
C LYS A 274 5.37 -3.17 -15.30
N ARG A 275 6.15 -4.00 -14.59
CA ARG A 275 7.31 -3.55 -13.78
C ARG A 275 8.38 -2.86 -14.61
N LEU A 276 8.67 -3.38 -15.79
CA LEU A 276 9.78 -2.91 -16.64
C LEU A 276 9.30 -2.00 -17.78
N SER A 277 7.99 -1.73 -17.86
CA SER A 277 7.37 -0.95 -18.94
C SER A 277 7.79 -1.48 -20.33
N LEU A 278 7.69 -2.81 -20.51
CA LEU A 278 8.18 -3.47 -21.71
C LEU A 278 7.31 -3.14 -22.93
N PRO A 279 7.91 -2.83 -24.10
CA PRO A 279 7.16 -2.57 -25.32
C PRO A 279 6.61 -3.88 -25.91
N VAL A 280 5.33 -4.18 -25.63
CA VAL A 280 4.60 -5.32 -26.21
C VAL A 280 3.44 -4.83 -27.08
N ASN A 281 3.00 -5.66 -28.03
CA ASN A 281 1.89 -5.35 -28.96
C ASN A 281 0.59 -6.09 -28.61
N PHE A 282 0.45 -6.50 -27.35
CA PHE A 282 -0.71 -7.22 -26.84
C PHE A 282 -1.09 -6.66 -25.46
N SER A 283 -2.35 -6.82 -25.08
CA SER A 283 -2.85 -6.41 -23.76
C SER A 283 -2.41 -7.40 -22.67
N THR A 284 -2.06 -6.85 -21.50
CA THR A 284 -1.81 -7.59 -20.26
C THR A 284 -2.90 -7.36 -19.21
N ASP A 285 -3.98 -6.65 -19.56
CA ASP A 285 -5.05 -6.28 -18.63
C ASP A 285 -6.09 -7.41 -18.46
N ASP A 286 -6.16 -8.32 -19.43
CA ASP A 286 -7.12 -9.43 -19.42
C ASP A 286 -6.51 -10.70 -18.79
N PRO A 287 -7.24 -11.38 -17.88
CA PRO A 287 -6.79 -12.65 -17.30
C PRO A 287 -6.93 -13.77 -18.33
N ARG A 288 -5.90 -13.95 -19.15
CA ARG A 288 -5.82 -15.00 -20.18
C ARG A 288 -4.47 -15.73 -20.12
N GLN A 289 -4.43 -16.87 -20.79
CA GLN A 289 -3.18 -17.57 -21.06
C GLN A 289 -2.47 -16.92 -22.25
N PHE A 290 -1.17 -16.63 -22.10
CA PHE A 290 -0.34 -16.10 -23.18
C PHE A 290 0.22 -17.22 -24.05
N THR A 291 0.33 -16.93 -25.34
CA THR A 291 0.90 -17.86 -26.33
C THR A 291 2.43 -17.91 -26.23
N PRO A 292 3.09 -18.99 -26.68
CA PRO A 292 4.55 -19.06 -26.71
C PRO A 292 5.20 -17.87 -27.44
N ALA A 293 4.60 -17.39 -28.54
CA ALA A 293 5.10 -16.23 -29.28
C ALA A 293 5.04 -14.92 -28.48
N GLU A 294 4.02 -14.74 -27.64
CA GLU A 294 3.90 -13.58 -26.76
C GLU A 294 4.92 -13.64 -25.62
N ILE A 295 5.11 -14.83 -25.03
CA ILE A 295 6.12 -15.08 -23.99
C ILE A 295 7.53 -14.83 -24.55
N ASP A 296 7.84 -15.31 -25.76
CA ASP A 296 9.11 -15.07 -26.44
C ASP A 296 9.36 -13.57 -26.66
N LYS A 297 8.32 -12.81 -27.00
CA LYS A 297 8.41 -11.37 -27.16
C LYS A 297 8.75 -10.65 -25.86
N VAL A 298 8.17 -11.09 -24.73
CA VAL A 298 8.55 -10.57 -23.40
C VAL A 298 10.01 -10.88 -23.11
N ARG A 299 10.48 -12.10 -23.37
CA ARG A 299 11.89 -12.50 -23.16
C ARG A 299 12.87 -11.62 -23.95
N GLN A 300 12.54 -11.33 -25.21
CA GLN A 300 13.34 -10.44 -26.05
C GLN A 300 13.34 -8.99 -25.51
N ALA A 301 12.18 -8.48 -25.10
CA ALA A 301 12.04 -7.13 -24.55
C ALA A 301 12.83 -6.95 -23.24
N ILE A 302 12.86 -7.97 -22.38
CA ILE A 302 13.64 -7.98 -21.13
C ILE A 302 15.14 -7.83 -21.43
N THR A 303 15.65 -8.61 -22.38
CA THR A 303 17.07 -8.58 -22.76
C THR A 303 17.52 -7.20 -23.26
N GLY A 304 16.61 -6.44 -23.88
CA GLY A 304 16.89 -5.08 -24.35
C GLY A 304 16.76 -3.98 -23.27
N ARG A 305 16.09 -4.24 -22.14
CA ARG A 305 15.79 -3.24 -21.10
C ARG A 305 16.62 -3.41 -19.81
N LEU A 306 17.04 -4.63 -19.48
CA LEU A 306 17.87 -4.89 -18.31
C LEU A 306 19.31 -5.14 -18.75
N PRO A 307 20.29 -4.32 -18.32
CA PRO A 307 21.70 -4.61 -18.57
C PRO A 307 22.05 -6.00 -18.05
N ARG A 308 22.85 -6.75 -18.80
CA ARG A 308 23.49 -7.94 -18.24
C ARG A 308 24.62 -7.44 -17.33
N GLY A 309 24.43 -7.61 -16.03
CA GLY A 309 25.45 -7.32 -15.02
C GLY A 309 26.72 -8.14 -15.22
#